data_AF-A0A183LBL8-F1
#
_entry.id   AF-A0A183LBL8-F1
#
_cell.length_a   1.000
_cell.length_b   1.000
_cell.length_c   1.000
_cell.angle_alpha   90.00
_cell.angle_beta   90.00
_cell.angle_gamma   90.00
#
_symmetry.space_group_name_H-M   'P 1'
#
loop_
_entity.id
_entity.type
_entity.pdbx_description
1 polymer ?
#
loop_
_entity_poly.entity_id
_entity_poly.type
_entity_poly.pdbx_seq_one_letter_code
_entity_poly.pdbx_strand_id
1 'polypeptide(L)'
;MNTKILKYNIENNNPITLDGQTMEDVEYFTYLRSIIDEQGGSHADVNVRIGKARIAFLQLNNIWISKPLSVNRYQSENLQYQRQHIQFYCTELKLAELQQPPSARYKYL
;
A
#
# COMPACT_ATOMS: atom_id res chain seq x y z
N MET A 1 -22.10 -25.45 -19.23
CA MET A 1 -20.89 -24.77 -18.73
C MET A 1 -19.86 -25.86 -18.51
N ASN A 2 -18.73 -25.86 -19.24
CA ASN A 2 -17.71 -26.90 -19.10
C ASN A 2 -16.77 -26.49 -17.97
N THR A 3 -17.02 -27.01 -16.77
CA THR A 3 -16.19 -26.74 -15.59
C THR A 3 -15.24 -27.92 -15.38
N LYS A 4 -13.95 -27.62 -15.26
CA LYS A 4 -12.90 -28.59 -14.95
C LYS A 4 -12.23 -28.21 -13.63
N ILE A 5 -11.75 -29.19 -12.89
CA ILE A 5 -11.14 -28.98 -11.56
C ILE A 5 -9.67 -29.40 -11.59
N LEU A 6 -8.80 -28.58 -11.02
CA LEU A 6 -7.46 -29.01 -10.61
C LEU A 6 -7.51 -29.38 -9.12
N LYS A 7 -7.06 -30.58 -8.78
CA LYS A 7 -6.90 -31.02 -7.38
C LYS A 7 -5.47 -30.70 -6.91
N TYR A 8 -5.33 -30.08 -5.74
CA TYR A 8 -4.04 -29.73 -5.13
C TYR A 8 -3.95 -30.39 -3.75
N ASN A 9 -2.89 -31.16 -3.50
CA ASN A 9 -2.61 -31.83 -2.22
C ASN A 9 -3.74 -32.71 -1.66
N ILE A 10 -4.55 -33.34 -2.52
CA ILE A 10 -5.62 -34.25 -2.08
C ILE A 10 -5.16 -35.69 -2.30
N GLU A 11 -5.12 -36.50 -1.23
CA GLU A 11 -4.85 -37.95 -1.30
C GLU A 11 -6.05 -38.76 -1.84
N ASN A 12 -7.21 -38.14 -1.93
CA ASN A 12 -8.47 -38.79 -2.29
C ASN A 12 -8.84 -38.56 -3.77
N ASN A 13 -8.89 -39.65 -4.55
CA ASN A 13 -9.25 -39.62 -5.96
C ASN A 13 -10.77 -39.60 -6.24
N ASN A 14 -11.59 -39.28 -5.23
CA ASN A 14 -13.03 -39.24 -5.41
C ASN A 14 -13.45 -38.21 -6.48
N PRO A 15 -14.44 -38.55 -7.33
CA PRO A 15 -15.00 -37.62 -8.29
C PRO A 15 -15.76 -36.49 -7.58
N ILE A 16 -15.63 -35.27 -8.11
CA ILE A 16 -16.35 -34.11 -7.59
C ILE A 16 -17.59 -33.88 -8.46
N THR A 17 -18.76 -33.86 -7.82
CA THR A 17 -20.05 -33.63 -8.48
C THR A 17 -20.55 -32.22 -8.18
N LEU A 18 -20.93 -31.48 -9.22
CA LEU A 18 -21.64 -30.19 -9.10
C LEU A 18 -22.96 -30.30 -9.86
N ASP A 19 -24.08 -29.98 -9.21
CA ASP A 19 -25.43 -30.05 -9.78
C ASP A 19 -25.77 -31.41 -10.44
N GLY A 20 -25.22 -32.50 -9.89
CA GLY A 20 -25.41 -33.86 -10.41
C GLY A 20 -24.51 -34.22 -11.60
N GLN A 21 -23.65 -33.31 -12.06
CA GLN A 21 -22.66 -33.56 -13.11
C GLN A 21 -21.27 -33.77 -12.51
N THR A 22 -20.61 -34.88 -12.86
CA THR A 22 -19.22 -35.14 -12.49
C THR A 22 -18.28 -34.22 -13.26
N MET A 23 -17.40 -33.52 -12.56
CA MET A 23 -16.40 -32.65 -13.18
C MET A 23 -15.19 -33.44 -13.68
N GLU A 24 -14.60 -32.99 -14.79
CA GLU A 24 -13.33 -33.51 -15.29
C GLU A 24 -12.16 -32.94 -14.49
N ASP A 25 -11.22 -33.81 -14.12
CA ASP A 25 -9.96 -33.41 -13.53
C ASP A 25 -8.98 -32.94 -14.62
N VAL A 26 -8.23 -31.88 -14.34
CA VAL A 26 -7.13 -31.38 -15.18
C VAL A 26 -5.81 -31.48 -14.44
N GLU A 27 -4.73 -31.76 -15.15
CA GLU A 27 -3.37 -31.88 -14.59
C GLU A 27 -2.71 -30.51 -14.34
N TYR A 28 -3.06 -29.51 -15.17
CA TYR A 28 -2.59 -28.14 -15.01
C TYR A 28 -3.61 -27.14 -15.59
N PHE A 29 -3.53 -25.90 -15.13
CA PHE A 29 -4.18 -24.75 -15.79
C PHE A 29 -3.23 -23.57 -15.91
N THR A 30 -3.47 -22.73 -16.92
CA THR A 30 -2.68 -21.52 -17.12
C THR A 30 -3.42 -20.32 -16.55
N TYR A 31 -2.90 -19.72 -15.47
CA TYR A 31 -3.41 -18.47 -14.90
C TYR A 31 -2.36 -17.39 -15.02
N LEU A 32 -2.73 -16.26 -15.63
CA LEU A 32 -1.80 -15.15 -15.88
C LEU A 32 -0.48 -15.62 -16.53
N ARG A 33 -0.51 -16.56 -17.48
CA ARG A 33 0.68 -17.18 -18.13
C ARG A 33 1.53 -18.06 -17.18
N SER A 34 1.20 -18.17 -15.91
CA SER A 34 1.80 -19.14 -14.99
C SER A 34 1.07 -20.47 -15.13
N ILE A 35 1.82 -21.56 -15.20
CA ILE A 35 1.27 -22.91 -15.14
C ILE A 35 1.09 -23.25 -13.67
N ILE A 36 -0.12 -23.60 -13.29
CA ILE A 36 -0.46 -24.13 -11.97
C ILE A 36 -0.78 -25.61 -12.19
N ASP A 37 0.06 -26.47 -11.62
CA ASP A 37 -0.10 -27.92 -11.60
C ASP A 37 -0.58 -28.39 -10.22
N GLU A 38 -0.83 -29.69 -10.09
CA GLU A 38 -1.19 -30.37 -8.83
C GLU A 38 -0.20 -30.11 -7.66
N GLN A 39 1.03 -29.68 -7.96
CA GLN A 39 2.10 -29.41 -7.01
C GLN A 39 2.17 -27.92 -6.63
N GLY A 40 1.33 -27.07 -7.22
CA GLY A 40 1.28 -25.64 -6.92
C GLY A 40 2.47 -24.85 -7.45
N GLY A 41 3.16 -25.36 -8.49
CA GLY A 41 4.45 -24.87 -9.02
C GLY A 41 4.52 -23.42 -9.51
N SER A 42 3.44 -22.64 -9.39
CA SER A 42 3.39 -21.24 -9.83
C SER A 42 4.04 -20.23 -8.88
N HIS A 43 4.35 -20.61 -7.64
CA HIS A 43 4.85 -19.68 -6.63
C HIS A 43 6.11 -18.94 -7.06
N ALA A 44 7.06 -19.64 -7.71
CA ALA A 44 8.30 -19.06 -8.20
C ALA A 44 8.04 -18.03 -9.33
N ASP A 45 7.18 -18.36 -10.31
CA ASP A 45 6.87 -17.46 -11.43
C ASP A 45 6.13 -16.20 -10.95
N VAL A 46 5.18 -16.35 -10.02
CA VAL A 46 4.46 -15.23 -9.39
C VAL A 46 5.44 -14.30 -8.66
N ASN A 47 6.36 -14.85 -7.86
CA ASN A 47 7.36 -14.07 -7.15
C ASN A 47 8.31 -13.31 -8.10
N VAL A 48 8.75 -13.95 -9.18
CA VAL A 48 9.60 -13.30 -10.21
C VAL A 48 8.87 -12.10 -10.84
N ARG A 49 7.58 -12.25 -11.14
CA ARG A 49 6.78 -11.17 -11.75
C ARG A 49 6.52 -10.03 -10.79
N ILE A 50 6.24 -10.32 -9.52
CA ILE A 50 6.12 -9.30 -8.47
C ILE A 50 7.44 -8.53 -8.33
N GLY A 51 8.58 -9.24 -8.35
CA GLY A 51 9.91 -8.62 -8.36
C GLY A 51 10.11 -7.64 -9.53
N LYS A 52 9.78 -8.07 -10.75
CA LYS A 52 9.86 -7.21 -11.95
C LYS A 52 8.94 -5.99 -11.86
N ALA A 53 7.70 -6.17 -11.41
CA ALA A 53 6.73 -5.09 -11.24
C ALA A 53 7.20 -4.05 -10.20
N ARG A 54 7.77 -4.51 -9.08
CA ARG A 54 8.37 -3.63 -8.06
C ARG A 54 9.51 -2.80 -8.63
N ILE A 55 10.41 -3.40 -9.41
CA ILE A 55 11.51 -2.69 -10.06
C ILE A 55 10.99 -1.64 -11.03
N ALA A 56 10.03 -1.99 -11.89
CA ALA A 56 9.42 -1.06 -12.84
C ALA A 56 8.69 0.10 -12.13
N PHE A 57 7.97 -0.18 -11.05
CA PHE A 57 7.31 0.85 -10.25
C PHE A 57 8.30 1.82 -9.61
N LEU A 58 9.41 1.31 -9.06
CA LEU A 58 10.48 2.16 -8.51
C LEU A 58 11.11 3.05 -9.57
N GLN A 59 11.36 2.51 -10.77
CA GLN A 59 11.87 3.29 -11.91
C GLN A 59 10.89 4.40 -12.31
N LEU A 60 9.59 4.08 -12.38
CA LEU A 60 8.55 5.06 -12.70
C LEU A 60 8.46 6.15 -11.63
N ASN A 61 8.55 5.80 -10.34
CA ASN A 61 8.56 6.76 -9.25
C ASN A 61 9.72 7.76 -9.38
N ASN A 62 10.92 7.28 -9.74
CA ASN A 62 12.07 8.15 -9.98
C ASN A 62 11.83 9.10 -11.17
N ILE A 63 11.16 8.65 -12.24
CA ILE A 63 10.78 9.49 -13.39
C ILE A 63 9.71 10.53 -12.99
N TRP A 64 8.75 10.12 -12.15
CA TRP A 64 7.68 10.98 -11.66
C TRP A 64 8.22 12.10 -10.75
N ILE A 65 9.20 11.78 -9.89
CA ILE A 65 9.87 12.74 -8.98
C ILE A 65 10.86 13.63 -9.73
N SER A 66 11.57 13.09 -10.74
CA SER A 66 12.58 13.85 -11.50
C SER A 66 11.99 14.80 -12.54
N LYS A 67 10.74 14.58 -12.97
CA LYS A 67 9.96 15.66 -13.57
C LYS A 67 9.54 16.58 -12.44
N PRO A 68 9.92 17.87 -12.43
CA PRO A 68 9.20 18.82 -11.59
C PRO A 68 7.77 18.85 -12.11
N LEU A 69 6.90 18.03 -11.53
CA LEU A 69 5.49 18.31 -11.50
C LEU A 69 5.46 19.69 -10.85
N SER A 70 5.05 20.69 -11.61
CA SER A 70 4.71 21.99 -11.07
C SER A 70 3.56 21.76 -10.08
N VAL A 71 3.91 21.34 -8.86
CA VAL A 71 3.04 21.38 -7.70
C VAL A 71 2.62 22.84 -7.64
N ASN A 72 1.33 23.04 -7.83
CA ASN A 72 0.77 24.35 -8.11
C ASN A 72 1.24 25.38 -7.04
N ARG A 73 1.69 26.54 -7.49
CA ARG A 73 2.05 27.68 -6.62
C ARG A 73 1.02 27.97 -5.52
N TYR A 74 -0.26 27.70 -5.83
CA TYR A 74 -1.39 27.89 -4.95
C TYR A 74 -1.32 27.04 -3.66
N GLN A 75 -0.79 25.81 -3.69
CA GLN A 75 -0.61 25.02 -2.46
C GLN A 75 0.54 25.52 -1.59
N SER A 76 1.65 25.95 -2.21
CA SER A 76 2.77 26.55 -1.46
C SER A 76 2.39 27.87 -0.81
N GLU A 77 1.60 28.70 -1.48
CA GLU A 77 1.10 29.98 -0.95
C GLU A 77 0.14 29.76 0.23
N ASN A 78 -0.75 28.76 0.15
CA ASN A 78 -1.64 28.42 1.25
C ASN A 78 -0.86 27.90 2.48
N LEU A 79 0.13 27.03 2.27
CA LEU A 79 1.02 26.56 3.34
C LEU A 79 1.85 27.70 3.94
N GLN A 80 2.29 28.66 3.13
CA GLN A 80 3.03 29.83 3.61
C GLN A 80 2.13 30.76 4.43
N TYR A 81 0.88 30.97 4.01
CA TYR A 81 -0.12 31.73 4.76
C TYR A 81 -0.40 31.08 6.12
N GLN A 82 -0.62 29.77 6.14
CA GLN A 82 -0.81 29.00 7.38
C GLN A 82 0.43 29.07 8.29
N ARG A 83 1.64 28.95 7.72
CA ARG A 83 2.89 29.11 8.48
C ARG A 83 3.02 30.51 9.08
N GLN A 84 2.72 31.57 8.33
CA GLN A 84 2.78 32.95 8.83
C GLN A 84 1.76 33.18 9.95
N HIS A 85 0.53 32.68 9.79
CA HIS A 85 -0.51 32.82 10.81
C HIS A 85 -0.14 32.10 12.11
N ILE A 86 0.38 30.86 12.02
CA ILE A 86 0.86 30.11 13.19
C ILE A 86 2.07 30.80 13.82
N GLN A 87 3.02 31.28 13.01
CA GLN A 87 4.21 31.99 13.49
C GLN A 87 3.83 33.27 14.27
N PHE A 88 2.85 34.02 13.78
CA PHE A 88 2.33 35.21 14.46
C PHE A 88 1.73 34.84 15.81
N TYR A 89 0.81 33.86 15.84
CA TYR A 89 0.19 33.38 17.08
C TYR A 89 1.21 32.89 18.12
N CYS A 90 2.22 32.12 17.70
CA CYS A 90 3.28 31.66 18.60
C CYS A 90 4.17 32.79 19.12
N THR A 91 4.33 33.87 18.36
CA THR A 91 5.14 35.03 18.78
C THR A 91 4.37 35.88 19.78
N GLU A 92 3.08 36.09 19.56
CA GLU A 92 2.16 36.76 20.49
C GLU A 92 2.08 36.02 21.83
N LEU A 93 1.94 34.68 21.82
CA LEU A 93 1.97 33.86 23.03
C LEU A 93 3.29 34.02 23.82
N LYS A 94 4.43 33.95 23.13
CA LYS A 94 5.75 34.13 23.78
C LYS A 94 5.93 35.53 24.34
N LEU A 95 5.40 36.56 23.68
CA LEU A 95 5.41 37.93 24.19
C LEU A 95 4.52 38.09 25.42
N ALA A 96 3.34 37.46 25.42
CA ALA A 96 2.44 37.46 26.58
C ALA A 96 3.03 36.71 27.78
N GLU A 97 3.78 35.63 27.55
CA GLU A 97 4.53 34.90 28.58
C GLU A 97 5.69 35.72 29.17
N LEU A 98 6.39 36.50 28.33
CA LEU A 98 7.48 37.39 28.79
C LEU A 98 6.99 38.61 29.58
N GLN A 99 5.72 39.00 29.42
CA GLN A 99 5.10 40.09 30.18
C GLN A 99 4.56 39.65 31.55
N GLN A 100 4.47 38.34 31.85
CA GLN A 100 4.18 37.89 33.20
C GLN A 100 5.45 37.93 34.05
N PRO A 101 5.47 38.62 35.20
CA PRO A 101 6.60 38.52 36.12
C PRO A 101 6.69 37.08 36.65
N PRO A 102 7.90 36.53 36.85
CA PRO A 102 8.09 35.16 37.30
C PRO A 102 7.38 34.96 38.65
N SER A 103 6.34 34.14 38.65
CA SER A 103 5.54 33.82 39.83
C SER A 103 6.44 33.25 40.94
N ALA A 104 6.54 33.99 42.04
CA ALA A 104 7.28 33.57 43.22
C ALA A 104 6.59 32.37 43.88
N ARG A 105 7.39 31.33 44.17
CA ARG A 105 7.05 30.13 44.94
C ARG A 105 6.15 30.42 46.15
N TYR A 106 4.99 29.79 46.22
CA TYR A 106 4.32 29.56 47.51
C TYR A 106 4.62 28.15 48.01
N LYS A 107 5.26 28.11 49.19
CA LYS A 107 5.47 26.92 50.03
C LYS A 107 4.17 26.62 50.78
N TYR A 108 3.79 25.35 50.90
CA TYR A 108 2.75 24.91 51.82
C TYR A 108 3.35 24.75 53.23
N LEU A 109 2.74 25.43 54.21
CA LEU A 109 2.76 25.07 55.65
C LEU A 109 1.46 24.30 55.94
#